data_AF-A0A369T990-F1
#
_entry.id   AF-A0A369T990-F1
#
_cell.length_a   1.000
_cell.length_b   1.000
_cell.length_c   1.000
_cell.angle_alpha   90.00
_cell.angle_beta   90.00
_cell.angle_gamma   90.00
#
_symmetry.space_group_name_H-M   'P 1'
#
loop_
_entity.id
_entity.type
_entity.pdbx_description
1 polymer ?
#
loop_
_entity_poly.entity_id
_entity_poly.type
_entity_poly.pdbx_seq_one_letter_code
_entity_poly.pdbx_strand_id
1 'polypeptide(L)'
;MKRPSPEQREILAGEYAIGTLGGPARQRYERLRVEDATYCYPVDDWENRLAPLVEVLPARQPPASVWAGIEGRLDESGAGAAKGDRTWRLLAAVAVGLLVLLALASILF
;
A
#
# COMPACT_ATOMS: atom_id res chain seq x y z
N MET A 1 -22.44 11.57 -7.35
CA MET A 1 -21.28 11.98 -8.16
C MET A 1 -21.20 11.10 -9.40
N LYS A 2 -21.03 11.68 -10.60
CA LYS A 2 -20.87 10.92 -11.84
C LYS A 2 -19.49 10.26 -11.85
N ARG A 3 -19.42 8.94 -12.03
CA ARG A 3 -18.12 8.25 -12.21
C ARG A 3 -17.52 8.69 -13.56
N PRO A 4 -16.22 8.98 -13.62
CA PRO A 4 -15.56 9.28 -14.89
C PRO A 4 -15.71 8.10 -15.86
N SER A 5 -15.86 8.41 -17.15
CA SER A 5 -15.84 7.39 -18.20
C SER A 5 -14.48 6.64 -18.22
N PRO A 6 -14.38 5.46 -18.84
CA PRO A 6 -13.09 4.80 -19.03
C PRO A 6 -12.02 5.72 -19.62
N GLU A 7 -12.35 6.46 -20.68
CA GLU A 7 -11.45 7.43 -21.32
C GLU A 7 -11.00 8.55 -20.37
N GLN A 8 -11.92 9.10 -19.57
CA GLN A 8 -11.58 10.12 -18.58
C GLN A 8 -10.66 9.57 -17.48
N ARG A 9 -10.81 8.30 -17.11
CA ARG A 9 -9.92 7.65 -16.13
C ARG A 9 -8.51 7.47 -16.67
N GLU A 10 -8.37 7.10 -17.94
CA GLU A 10 -7.07 6.98 -18.61
C GLU A 10 -6.31 8.31 -18.65
N ILE A 11 -7.01 9.41 -18.94
CA ILE A 11 -6.41 10.76 -18.95
C ILE A 11 -5.96 11.15 -17.54
N LEU A 12 -6.83 10.99 -16.53
CA LEU A 12 -6.49 11.30 -15.14
C LEU A 12 -5.34 10.43 -14.61
N ALA A 13 -5.24 9.18 -15.06
CA ALA A 13 -4.13 8.30 -14.72
C ALA A 13 -2.80 8.82 -15.28
N GLY A 14 -2.81 9.30 -16.53
CA GLY A 14 -1.62 9.89 -17.15
C GLY A 14 -1.18 11.19 -16.45
N GLU A 15 -2.13 12.06 -16.13
CA GLU A 15 -1.85 13.28 -15.34
C GLU A 15 -1.31 12.94 -13.94
N TYR A 16 -1.85 11.90 -13.32
CA TYR A 16 -1.35 11.41 -12.04
C TYR A 16 0.07 10.86 -12.15
N ALA A 17 0.35 10.00 -13.13
CA ALA A 17 1.64 9.34 -13.33
C ALA A 17 2.77 10.34 -13.63
N ILE A 18 2.51 11.35 -14.47
CA ILE A 18 3.49 12.41 -14.78
C ILE A 18 3.59 13.44 -13.63
N GLY A 19 2.63 13.44 -12.71
CA GLY A 19 2.59 14.33 -11.54
C GLY A 19 1.99 15.71 -11.82
N THR A 20 1.28 15.90 -12.93
CA THR A 20 0.56 17.14 -13.25
C THR A 20 -0.81 17.22 -12.57
N LEU A 21 -1.36 16.08 -12.10
CA LEU A 21 -2.59 16.06 -11.32
C LEU A 21 -2.35 16.62 -9.91
N GLY A 22 -2.91 17.81 -9.65
CA GLY A 22 -2.66 18.57 -8.42
C GLY A 22 -3.83 18.64 -7.43
N GLY A 23 -3.50 19.01 -6.20
CA GLY A 23 -4.46 19.46 -5.19
C GLY A 23 -5.58 18.45 -4.87
N PRO A 24 -6.84 18.91 -4.72
CA PRO A 24 -7.97 18.05 -4.36
C PRO A 24 -8.26 16.93 -5.38
N ALA A 25 -7.88 17.12 -6.65
CA ALA A 25 -8.08 16.12 -7.69
C ALA A 25 -7.18 14.90 -7.44
N ARG A 26 -5.90 15.14 -7.11
CA ARG A 26 -4.94 14.09 -6.75
C ARG A 26 -5.39 13.29 -5.53
N GLN A 27 -5.75 13.97 -4.44
CA GLN A 27 -6.22 13.32 -3.22
C GLN A 27 -7.46 12.45 -3.46
N ARG A 28 -8.38 12.93 -4.30
CA ARG A 28 -9.57 12.15 -4.70
C ARG A 28 -9.17 10.93 -5.51
N TYR A 29 -8.24 11.07 -6.45
CA TYR A 29 -7.74 9.97 -7.27
C TYR A 29 -7.04 8.90 -6.42
N GLU A 30 -6.19 9.32 -5.48
CA GLU A 30 -5.52 8.43 -4.52
C GLU A 30 -6.52 7.65 -3.67
N ARG A 31 -7.57 8.32 -3.16
CA ARG A 31 -8.65 7.62 -2.44
C ARG A 31 -9.36 6.59 -3.34
N LEU A 32 -9.65 6.96 -4.59
CA LEU A 32 -10.30 6.04 -5.55
C LEU A 32 -9.42 4.82 -5.86
N ARG A 33 -8.09 4.97 -5.93
CA ARG A 33 -7.16 3.83 -6.10
C ARG A 33 -7.23 2.83 -4.94
N VAL A 34 -7.42 3.32 -3.71
CA VAL A 34 -7.59 2.45 -2.53
C VAL A 34 -8.93 1.73 -2.55
N GLU A 35 -9.99 2.39 -3.03
CA GLU A 35 -11.36 1.87 -3.02
C GLU A 35 -11.69 0.97 -4.23
N ASP A 36 -11.05 1.20 -5.39
CA ASP A 36 -11.41 0.59 -6.67
C ASP A 36 -10.17 0.34 -7.53
N ALA A 37 -9.84 -0.94 -7.71
CA ALA A 37 -8.68 -1.40 -8.48
C ALA A 37 -8.70 -0.95 -9.95
N THR A 38 -9.85 -0.56 -10.50
CA THR A 38 -9.94 -0.04 -11.87
C THR A 38 -9.26 1.32 -12.06
N TYR A 39 -8.89 2.00 -10.96
CA TYR A 39 -8.06 3.21 -10.99
C TYR A 39 -6.56 2.92 -10.84
N CYS A 40 -6.16 1.66 -10.57
CA CYS A 40 -4.76 1.28 -10.45
C CYS A 40 -4.16 0.90 -11.81
N TYR A 41 -4.83 0.01 -12.55
CA TYR A 41 -4.33 -0.51 -13.82
C TYR A 41 -3.87 0.57 -14.83
N PRO A 42 -4.64 1.66 -15.07
CA PRO A 42 -4.21 2.71 -15.99
C PRO A 42 -2.94 3.44 -15.54
N VAL A 43 -2.74 3.59 -14.22
CA VAL A 43 -1.51 4.20 -13.68
C VAL A 43 -0.32 3.30 -13.95
N ASP A 44 -0.47 1.99 -13.70
CA ASP A 44 0.58 1.00 -13.94
C ASP A 44 0.97 0.96 -15.42
N ASP A 45 0.00 1.07 -16.35
CA ASP A 45 0.28 1.17 -17.80
C ASP A 45 1.11 2.42 -18.13
N TRP A 46 0.72 3.57 -17.61
CA TRP A 46 1.49 4.81 -17.77
C TRP A 46 2.90 4.70 -17.19
N GLU A 47 3.06 4.16 -15.98
CA GLU A 47 4.36 3.95 -15.35
C GLU A 47 5.25 3.03 -16.20
N ASN A 48 4.71 1.92 -16.71
CA ASN A 48 5.43 1.00 -17.59
C ASN A 48 5.86 1.67 -18.91
N ARG A 49 5.03 2.54 -19.47
CA ARG A 49 5.35 3.31 -20.69
C ARG A 49 6.43 4.37 -20.45
N LEU A 50 6.49 4.93 -19.25
CA LEU A 50 7.47 5.95 -18.87
C LEU A 50 8.78 5.36 -18.36
N ALA A 51 8.79 4.13 -17.85
CA ALA A 51 9.97 3.49 -17.27
C ALA A 51 11.22 3.51 -18.19
N PRO A 52 11.13 3.25 -19.52
CA PRO A 52 12.28 3.33 -20.40
C PRO A 52 12.94 4.72 -20.50
N LEU A 53 12.22 5.80 -20.16
CA LEU A 53 12.78 7.15 -20.14
C LEU A 53 13.80 7.33 -19.01
N VAL A 54 13.74 6.51 -17.96
CA VAL A 54 14.73 6.56 -16.87
C VAL A 54 16.08 6.04 -17.32
N GLU A 55 16.10 5.04 -18.22
CA GLU A 55 17.32 4.39 -18.71
C GLU A 55 18.22 5.34 -19.52
N VAL A 56 17.65 6.40 -20.10
CA VAL A 56 18.41 7.39 -20.87
C VAL A 56 18.97 8.53 -20.01
N LEU A 57 18.59 8.60 -18.73
CA LEU A 57 19.06 9.65 -17.83
C LEU A 57 20.44 9.30 -17.27
N PRO A 58 21.38 10.28 -17.20
CA PRO A 58 22.66 10.03 -16.57
C PRO A 58 22.48 9.80 -15.06
N ALA A 59 23.15 8.77 -14.53
CA ALA A 59 23.17 8.49 -13.11
C ALA A 59 23.73 9.70 -12.33
N ARG A 60 23.01 10.14 -11.29
CA ARG A 60 23.43 11.23 -10.41
C ARG A 60 23.40 10.76 -8.96
N GLN A 61 24.57 10.76 -8.32
CA GLN A 61 24.69 10.34 -6.93
C GLN A 61 23.98 11.36 -6.00
N PRO A 62 22.99 10.93 -5.19
CA PRO A 62 22.40 11.79 -4.17
C PRO A 62 23.37 11.99 -2.99
N PRO A 63 23.22 13.06 -2.18
CA PRO A 63 23.96 13.23 -0.93
C PRO A 63 23.73 12.06 0.03
N ALA A 64 24.75 11.65 0.78
CA ALA A 64 24.66 10.53 1.73
C ALA A 64 23.57 10.72 2.80
N SER A 65 23.25 11.97 3.15
CA SER A 65 22.17 12.31 4.08
C SER A 65 20.79 11.85 3.60
N VAL A 66 20.57 11.76 2.29
CA VAL A 66 19.31 11.25 1.72
C VAL A 66 19.11 9.79 2.11
N TRP A 67 20.17 8.99 2.02
CA TRP A 67 20.11 7.58 2.37
C TRP A 67 19.87 7.37 3.88
N ALA A 68 20.65 8.07 4.73
CA ALA A 68 20.45 8.04 6.18
C ALA A 68 19.03 8.48 6.59
N GLY A 69 18.46 9.48 5.91
CA GLY A 69 17.08 9.92 6.15
C GLY A 69 16.01 8.92 5.71
N ILE A 70 16.29 8.08 4.70
CA ILE A 70 15.40 6.98 4.30
C ILE A 70 15.44 5.88 5.36
N GLU A 71 16.63 5.45 5.78
CA GLU A 71 16.82 4.41 6.81
C GLU A 71 16.10 4.80 8.12
N GLY A 72 16.29 6.02 8.61
CA GLY A 72 15.63 6.48 9.83
C GLY A 72 14.09 6.42 9.78
N ARG A 73 13.48 6.79 8.65
CA ARG A 73 12.01 6.73 8.50
C ARG A 73 11.46 5.30 8.43
N LEU A 74 12.23 4.37 7.87
CA LEU A 74 11.84 2.96 7.82
C LEU A 74 11.84 2.35 9.22
N ASP A 75 12.85 2.67 10.04
CA ASP A 75 12.94 2.21 11.43
C ASP A 75 11.78 2.74 12.28
N GLU A 76 11.44 4.03 12.14
CA GLU A 76 10.29 4.64 12.82
C GLU A 76 8.95 4.00 12.41
N SER A 77 8.77 3.71 11.12
CA SER A 77 7.54 3.11 10.59
C SER A 77 7.38 1.64 11.03
N GLY A 78 8.48 0.89 11.12
CA GLY A 78 8.49 -0.50 11.59
C GLY A 78 8.18 -0.64 13.09
N ALA A 79 8.57 0.34 13.90
CA ALA A 79 8.33 0.34 15.34
C ALA A 79 6.83 0.42 15.73
N GLY A 80 5.97 0.91 14.83
CA GLY A 80 4.52 1.02 15.05
C GLY A 80 3.73 -0.29 14.89
N ALA A 81 4.22 -1.23 14.06
CA ALA A 81 3.49 -2.47 13.73
C ALA A 81 3.50 -3.51 14.88
N ALA A 82 4.49 -3.45 15.77
CA ALA A 82 4.67 -4.45 16.83
C ALA A 82 3.87 -4.18 18.11
N LYS A 83 3.16 -3.04 18.23
CA LYS A 83 2.53 -2.65 19.51
C LYS A 83 1.10 -3.18 19.70
N GLY A 84 0.49 -3.74 18.66
CA GLY A 84 -0.91 -4.19 18.64
C GLY A 84 -1.14 -5.71 18.66
N ASP A 85 -0.10 -6.53 18.75
CA ASP A 85 -0.18 -7.98 18.52
C ASP A 85 -0.51 -8.82 19.78
N ARG A 86 -0.19 -8.29 20.97
CA ARG A 86 -0.22 -9.09 22.20
C ARG A 86 -1.62 -9.52 22.64
N THR A 87 -2.61 -8.66 22.49
CA THR A 87 -4.00 -8.96 22.86
C THR A 87 -4.62 -10.01 21.94
N TRP A 88 -4.40 -9.90 20.63
CA TRP A 88 -4.85 -10.88 19.64
C TRP A 88 -4.19 -12.25 19.81
N ARG A 89 -2.89 -12.27 20.12
CA ARG A 89 -2.15 -13.51 20.40
C ARG A 89 -2.67 -14.21 21.67
N LEU A 90 -3.05 -13.45 22.70
CA LEU A 90 -3.64 -14.01 23.93
C LEU A 90 -5.06 -14.56 23.68
N LEU A 91 -5.89 -13.86 22.91
CA LEU A 91 -7.23 -14.35 22.55
C LEU A 91 -7.17 -15.62 21.70
N ALA A 92 -6.26 -15.68 20.72
CA ALA A 92 -6.03 -16.87 19.91
C ALA A 92 -5.57 -18.07 20.77
N ALA A 93 -4.66 -17.84 21.72
CA ALA A 93 -4.20 -18.89 22.63
C ALA A 93 -5.32 -19.45 23.53
N VAL A 94 -6.20 -18.59 24.03
CA VAL A 94 -7.37 -19.03 24.84
C VAL A 94 -8.34 -19.85 23.99
N ALA A 95 -8.63 -19.41 22.76
CA ALA A 95 -9.53 -20.14 21.86
C ALA A 95 -8.99 -21.54 21.51
N VAL A 96 -7.68 -21.65 21.23
CA VAL A 96 -7.02 -22.94 20.97
C VAL A 96 -7.06 -23.83 22.22
N GLY A 97 -6.80 -23.28 23.41
CA GLY A 97 -6.89 -24.03 24.67
C GLY A 97 -8.29 -24.59 24.93
N LEU A 98 -9.34 -23.81 24.65
CA LEU A 98 -10.73 -24.24 24.78
C LEU A 98 -11.08 -25.38 23.81
N LEU A 99 -10.61 -25.32 22.56
CA LEU A 99 -10.82 -26.39 21.59
C LEU A 99 -10.13 -27.70 22.01
N VAL A 100 -8.90 -27.62 22.55
CA VAL A 100 -8.18 -28.80 23.05
C VAL A 100 -8.92 -29.44 24.21
N LEU A 101 -9.45 -28.64 25.15
CA LEU A 101 -10.22 -29.17 26.29
C LEU A 101 -11.52 -29.84 25.85
N LEU A 102 -12.25 -29.25 24.89
CA LEU A 102 -13.46 -29.84 24.33
C LEU A 102 -13.18 -31.15 23.59
N ALA A 103 -12.10 -31.21 22.81
CA ALA A 103 -11.69 -32.43 22.12
C ALA A 103 -11.33 -33.55 23.11
N LEU A 104 -10.61 -33.23 24.19
CA LEU A 104 -10.26 -34.20 25.23
C LEU A 104 -11.50 -34.70 25.98
N ALA A 105 -12.46 -33.82 26.28
CA ALA A 105 -13.72 -34.20 26.92
C ALA A 105 -14.56 -35.12 26.03
N SER A 106 -14.57 -34.91 24.71
CA SER A 106 -15.28 -35.75 23.74
C SER A 106 -14.64 -37.13 23.52
N ILE A 107 -13.38 -37.32 23.91
CA ILE A 107 -12.69 -38.62 23.78
C ILE A 107 -12.92 -39.49 25.04
N LEU A 108 -13.30 -38.87 26.15
CA LEU A 108 -13.44 -39.52 27.46
C LEU A 108 -14.90 -39.90 27.80
N PHE A 109 -15.88 -39.47 27.00
CA PHE A 109 -17.32 -39.71 27.19
C PHE A 109 -17.94 -40.23 25.90
#